data_AF-A0A9Q5G6E7-F1
#
_entry.id   AF-A0A9Q5G6E7-F1
#
_cell.length_a   1.000
_cell.length_b   1.000
_cell.length_c   1.000
_cell.angle_alpha   90.00
_cell.angle_beta   90.00
_cell.angle_gamma   90.00
#
_symmetry.space_group_name_H-M   'P 1'
#
loop_
_entity.id
_entity.type
_entity.pdbx_description
1 polymer ?
#
loop_
_entity_poly.entity_id
_entity_poly.type
_entity_poly.pdbx_seq_one_letter_code
_entity_poly.pdbx_strand_id
1 'polypeptide(L)'
;MQQISSVNNATVKKLAKLKQKKYRDEEGRYLIEGFHLFDEAIKSGQKYQYLLGTEEALDKAEEDYDVDLSGKNVILINKAIARHLSSTKNSQEIFMVLKIDQPHEFPFNYGKWVLLDNLADPGNVGTIIRTADAAGFDGVVLSPKSADLYNSKTQRAMQGSQFHIDLIKRDLADVITDFQDAAIPVYASMLDKTAKQLPDFEKVSQLALIIGNEAHGVSSTIASLSDEKLYIPIKGKAESLNAAVAAGIMIYHFA
;
A
#
# COMPACT_ATOMS: atom_id res chain seq x y z
N MET A 1 5.84 24.42 -18.73
CA MET A 1 4.43 24.05 -18.53
C MET A 1 3.63 23.94 -19.84
N GLN A 2 2.89 22.83 -20.03
CA GLN A 2 1.92 22.64 -21.12
C GLN A 2 0.49 22.95 -20.62
N GLN A 3 -0.39 23.49 -21.45
CA GLN A 3 -1.81 23.72 -21.09
C GLN A 3 -2.74 22.79 -21.88
N ILE A 4 -3.69 22.15 -21.19
CA ILE A 4 -4.69 21.25 -21.79
C ILE A 4 -6.07 21.57 -21.22
N SER A 5 -7.05 21.81 -22.09
CA SER A 5 -8.43 22.16 -21.71
C SER A 5 -9.49 21.14 -22.14
N SER A 6 -9.15 20.17 -23.00
CA SER A 6 -10.09 19.16 -23.49
C SER A 6 -9.91 17.82 -22.77
N VAL A 7 -11.00 17.29 -22.20
CA VAL A 7 -11.06 15.91 -21.67
C VAL A 7 -10.80 14.86 -22.75
N ASN A 8 -10.97 15.22 -24.03
CA ASN A 8 -10.74 14.33 -25.15
C ASN A 8 -9.27 14.28 -25.60
N ASN A 9 -8.39 15.10 -25.02
CA ASN A 9 -6.97 15.08 -25.31
C ASN A 9 -6.36 13.69 -25.05
N ALA A 10 -5.48 13.23 -25.94
CA ALA A 10 -4.90 11.89 -25.89
C ALA A 10 -4.14 11.62 -24.58
N THR A 11 -3.38 12.59 -24.07
CA THR A 11 -2.67 12.50 -22.79
C THR A 11 -3.66 12.33 -21.64
N VAL A 12 -4.71 13.16 -21.59
CA VAL A 12 -5.74 13.09 -20.54
C VAL A 12 -6.44 11.73 -20.54
N LYS A 13 -6.84 11.23 -21.71
CA LYS A 13 -7.45 9.89 -21.83
C LYS A 13 -6.51 8.78 -21.34
N LYS A 14 -5.21 8.87 -21.67
CA LYS A 14 -4.20 7.90 -21.24
C LYS A 14 -4.01 7.93 -19.73
N LEU A 15 -3.93 9.11 -19.12
CA LEU A 15 -3.79 9.24 -17.67
C LEU A 15 -5.06 8.82 -16.91
N ALA A 16 -6.24 9.12 -17.43
CA ALA A 16 -7.51 8.67 -16.84
C ALA A 16 -7.64 7.13 -16.81
N LYS A 17 -7.04 6.44 -17.78
CA LYS A 17 -7.00 4.96 -17.82
C LYS A 17 -6.23 4.36 -16.64
N LEU A 18 -5.29 5.08 -16.03
CA LEU A 18 -4.54 4.63 -14.85
C LEU A 18 -5.42 4.40 -13.61
N LYS A 19 -6.71 4.78 -13.65
CA LYS A 19 -7.71 4.35 -12.66
C LYS A 19 -7.97 2.86 -12.67
N GLN A 20 -7.75 2.19 -13.81
CA GLN A 20 -7.98 0.75 -13.96
C GLN A 20 -6.65 0.00 -13.84
N LYS A 21 -6.67 -1.12 -13.11
CA LYS A 21 -5.48 -1.93 -12.84
C LYS A 21 -4.75 -2.36 -14.12
N LYS A 22 -5.50 -2.85 -15.11
CA LYS A 22 -4.97 -3.30 -16.40
C LYS A 22 -3.96 -2.30 -17.00
N TYR A 23 -4.32 -1.02 -17.04
CA TYR A 23 -3.46 0.00 -17.64
C TYR A 23 -2.30 0.41 -16.73
N ARG A 24 -2.42 0.27 -15.40
CA ARG A 24 -1.29 0.46 -14.49
C ARG A 24 -0.22 -0.62 -14.70
N ASP A 25 -0.67 -1.87 -14.82
CA ASP A 25 0.21 -3.01 -15.07
C ASP A 25 0.89 -2.90 -16.44
N GLU A 26 0.13 -2.55 -17.49
CA GLU A 26 0.66 -2.39 -18.86
C GLU A 26 1.64 -1.22 -18.99
N GLU A 27 1.39 -0.10 -18.29
CA GLU A 27 2.19 1.12 -18.44
C GLU A 27 3.28 1.28 -17.36
N GLY A 28 3.30 0.44 -16.33
CA GLY A 28 4.27 0.49 -15.23
C GLY A 28 4.22 1.80 -14.44
N ARG A 29 3.03 2.38 -14.27
CA ARG A 29 2.83 3.67 -13.61
C ARG A 29 1.45 3.83 -13.00
N TYR A 30 1.32 4.73 -12.04
CA TYR A 30 0.09 4.99 -11.32
C TYR A 30 -0.11 6.48 -11.05
N LEU A 31 -1.36 6.85 -10.76
CA LEU A 31 -1.78 8.21 -10.46
C LEU A 31 -2.04 8.33 -8.96
N ILE A 32 -1.43 9.32 -8.31
CA ILE A 32 -1.80 9.80 -6.98
C ILE A 32 -2.58 11.12 -7.09
N GLU A 33 -3.44 11.38 -6.11
CA GLU A 33 -4.31 12.55 -6.07
C GLU A 33 -4.24 13.22 -4.69
N GLY A 34 -4.18 14.56 -4.67
CA GLY A 34 -4.24 15.37 -3.46
C GLY A 34 -2.87 15.78 -2.90
N PHE A 35 -2.86 16.89 -2.15
CA PHE A 35 -1.65 17.50 -1.61
C PHE A 35 -0.94 16.64 -0.58
N HIS A 36 -1.68 15.87 0.22
CA HIS A 36 -1.05 14.98 1.20
C HIS A 36 -0.14 13.95 0.53
N LEU A 37 -0.65 13.18 -0.44
CA LEU A 37 0.17 12.20 -1.15
C LEU A 37 1.25 12.84 -2.03
N PHE A 38 0.97 14.03 -2.57
CA PHE A 38 1.94 14.82 -3.31
C PHE A 38 3.14 15.18 -2.41
N ASP A 39 2.88 15.72 -1.22
CA ASP A 39 3.91 16.11 -0.26
C ASP A 39 4.75 14.91 0.19
N GLU A 40 4.10 13.80 0.54
CA GLU A 40 4.76 12.54 0.91
C GLU A 40 5.69 12.03 -0.21
N ALA A 41 5.24 12.13 -1.47
CA ALA A 41 6.05 11.74 -2.62
C ALA A 41 7.27 12.65 -2.80
N ILE A 42 7.10 13.97 -2.68
CA ILE A 42 8.20 14.95 -2.82
C ILE A 42 9.22 14.77 -1.69
N LYS A 43 8.77 14.68 -0.43
CA LYS A 43 9.64 14.46 0.74
C LYS A 43 10.43 13.15 0.65
N SER A 44 9.84 12.13 0.04
CA SER A 44 10.48 10.84 -0.21
C SER A 44 11.36 10.83 -1.47
N GLY A 45 11.56 11.98 -2.12
CA GLY A 45 12.43 12.11 -3.30
C GLY A 45 11.90 11.44 -4.57
N GLN A 46 10.59 11.16 -4.64
CA GLN A 46 9.98 10.49 -5.78
C GLN A 46 10.03 11.36 -7.03
N LYS A 47 10.42 10.76 -8.15
CA LYS A 47 10.45 11.45 -9.45
C LYS A 47 9.13 11.25 -10.17
N TYR A 48 8.43 12.35 -10.42
CA TYR A 48 7.17 12.31 -11.16
C TYR A 48 7.38 12.31 -12.68
N GLN A 49 6.60 11.51 -13.37
CA GLN A 49 6.51 11.50 -14.84
C GLN A 49 5.64 12.63 -15.36
N TYR A 50 4.57 12.97 -14.63
CA TYR A 50 3.69 14.09 -14.89
C TYR A 50 3.21 14.71 -13.58
N LEU A 51 3.10 16.03 -13.57
CA LEU A 51 2.39 16.81 -12.56
C LEU A 51 1.24 17.52 -13.27
N LEU A 52 0.01 17.34 -12.80
CA LEU A 52 -1.17 17.97 -13.36
C LEU A 52 -1.92 18.72 -12.27
N GLY A 53 -2.26 19.97 -12.53
CA GLY A 53 -3.03 20.77 -11.60
C GLY A 53 -3.83 21.86 -12.29
N THR A 54 -4.89 22.33 -11.63
CA THR A 54 -5.48 23.63 -11.96
C THR A 54 -4.51 24.75 -11.57
N GLU A 55 -4.74 25.96 -12.04
CA GLU A 55 -3.88 27.13 -11.75
C GLU A 55 -3.69 27.29 -10.23
N GLU A 56 -4.79 27.37 -9.47
CA GLU A 56 -4.79 27.43 -8.01
C GLU A 56 -3.99 26.29 -7.35
N ALA A 57 -4.07 25.07 -7.89
CA ALA A 57 -3.37 23.92 -7.33
C ALA A 57 -1.87 23.91 -7.66
N LEU A 58 -1.48 24.41 -8.84
CA LEU A 58 -0.08 24.51 -9.25
C LEU A 58 0.60 25.68 -8.56
N ASP A 59 -0.05 26.83 -8.46
CA ASP A 59 0.47 27.99 -7.72
C ASP A 59 0.78 27.59 -6.27
N LYS A 60 -0.15 26.89 -5.63
CA LYS A 60 0.07 26.32 -4.29
C LYS A 60 1.23 25.31 -4.24
N ALA A 61 1.40 24.49 -5.27
CA ALA A 61 2.50 23.53 -5.34
C ALA A 61 3.87 24.23 -5.45
N GLU A 62 3.94 25.35 -6.17
CA GLU A 62 5.14 26.18 -6.29
C GLU A 62 5.42 26.93 -4.98
N GLU A 63 4.42 27.57 -4.38
CA GLU A 63 4.58 28.39 -3.18
C GLU A 63 4.84 27.58 -1.91
N ASP A 64 4.04 26.53 -1.65
CA ASP A 64 4.08 25.80 -0.37
C ASP A 64 5.09 24.63 -0.38
N TYR A 65 5.43 24.10 -1.56
CA TYR A 65 6.22 22.87 -1.70
C TYR A 65 7.47 23.02 -2.58
N ASP A 66 7.79 24.24 -3.03
CA ASP A 66 8.99 24.59 -3.80
C ASP A 66 9.18 23.72 -5.07
N VAL A 67 8.08 23.47 -5.78
CA VAL A 67 8.10 22.63 -7.00
C VAL A 67 8.32 23.49 -8.24
N ASP A 68 9.37 23.17 -9.00
CA ASP A 68 9.63 23.78 -10.31
C ASP A 68 8.54 23.42 -11.35
N LEU A 69 7.76 24.43 -11.76
CA LEU A 69 6.68 24.30 -12.74
C LEU A 69 7.13 24.50 -14.20
N SER A 70 8.41 24.82 -14.44
CA SER A 70 8.92 25.13 -15.78
C SER A 70 8.94 23.91 -16.70
N GLY A 71 8.95 22.70 -16.13
CA GLY A 71 9.02 21.42 -16.82
C GLY A 71 7.95 21.19 -17.90
N LYS A 72 8.30 20.39 -18.92
CA LYS A 72 7.35 19.95 -19.97
C LYS A 72 6.37 18.87 -19.48
N ASN A 73 6.71 18.20 -18.38
CA ASN A 73 5.90 17.22 -17.67
C ASN A 73 4.88 17.85 -16.72
N VAL A 74 4.90 19.18 -16.55
CA VAL A 74 3.91 19.95 -15.78
C VAL A 74 2.79 20.40 -16.72
N ILE A 75 1.56 20.01 -16.40
CA ILE A 75 0.38 20.22 -17.24
C ILE A 75 -0.67 21.02 -16.47
N LEU A 76 -0.90 22.25 -16.91
CA LEU A 76 -2.03 23.06 -16.47
C LEU A 76 -3.33 22.49 -17.08
N ILE A 77 -4.26 22.09 -16.21
CA ILE A 77 -5.55 21.52 -16.58
C ILE A 77 -6.70 22.39 -16.07
N ASN A 78 -7.90 22.21 -16.63
CA ASN A 78 -9.12 22.86 -16.12
C ASN A 78 -9.91 21.94 -15.17
N LYS A 79 -10.90 22.52 -14.49
CA LYS A 79 -11.79 21.79 -13.55
C LYS A 79 -12.55 20.62 -14.19
N ALA A 80 -12.78 20.64 -15.50
CA ALA A 80 -13.45 19.52 -16.18
C ALA A 80 -12.52 18.29 -16.27
N ILE A 81 -11.24 18.51 -16.60
CA ILE A 81 -10.22 17.46 -16.59
C ILE A 81 -9.94 16.99 -15.15
N ALA A 82 -9.81 17.91 -14.19
CA ALA A 82 -9.59 17.54 -12.80
C ALA A 82 -10.69 16.61 -12.27
N ARG A 83 -11.97 16.94 -12.53
CA ARG A 83 -13.11 16.05 -12.22
C ARG A 83 -13.04 14.70 -12.96
N HIS A 84 -12.57 14.69 -14.20
CA HIS A 84 -12.41 13.46 -14.97
C HIS A 84 -11.30 12.55 -14.42
N LEU A 85 -10.21 13.12 -13.89
CA LEU A 85 -9.09 12.40 -13.28
C LEU A 85 -9.34 12.02 -11.81
N SER A 86 -10.17 12.76 -11.08
CA SER A 86 -10.43 12.53 -9.66
C SER A 86 -11.11 11.20 -9.38
N SER A 87 -10.73 10.58 -8.26
CA SER A 87 -11.39 9.40 -7.69
C SER A 87 -12.12 9.72 -6.38
N THR A 88 -12.27 11.01 -6.04
CA THR A 88 -12.94 11.51 -4.84
C THR A 88 -13.97 12.59 -5.19
N LYS A 89 -14.88 12.89 -4.25
CA LYS A 89 -15.84 13.99 -4.40
C LYS A 89 -15.19 15.36 -4.15
N ASN A 90 -14.22 15.42 -3.24
CA ASN A 90 -13.54 16.64 -2.82
C ASN A 90 -12.09 16.62 -3.34
N SER A 91 -11.93 16.74 -4.65
CA SER A 91 -10.60 16.79 -5.27
C SER A 91 -9.91 18.09 -4.88
N GLN A 92 -8.62 18.00 -4.54
CA GLN A 92 -7.74 19.17 -4.43
C GLN A 92 -7.13 19.56 -5.77
N GLU A 93 -7.62 18.96 -6.86
CA GLU A 93 -7.30 19.27 -8.26
C GLU A 93 -5.82 19.13 -8.65
N ILE A 94 -4.98 18.57 -7.77
CA ILE A 94 -3.58 18.22 -7.99
C ILE A 94 -3.40 16.70 -8.15
N PHE A 95 -2.64 16.31 -9.16
CA PHE A 95 -2.38 14.91 -9.51
C PHE A 95 -0.94 14.71 -9.92
N MET A 96 -0.38 13.57 -9.55
CA MET A 96 0.98 13.21 -9.90
C MET A 96 1.03 11.78 -10.43
N VAL A 97 1.79 11.58 -11.52
CA VAL A 97 1.98 10.27 -12.14
C VAL A 97 3.36 9.76 -11.76
N LEU A 98 3.41 8.62 -11.08
CA LEU A 98 4.62 7.99 -10.57
C LEU A 98 4.86 6.65 -11.26
N LYS A 99 6.12 6.25 -11.37
CA LYS A 99 6.50 4.93 -11.87
C LYS A 99 6.19 3.87 -10.80
N ILE A 100 5.73 2.70 -11.22
CA ILE A 100 5.70 1.51 -10.38
C ILE A 100 7.13 0.96 -10.35
N ASP A 101 7.81 1.14 -9.22
CA ASP A 101 9.22 0.75 -9.04
C ASP A 101 9.42 -0.09 -7.77
N GLN A 102 8.40 -0.86 -7.41
CA GLN A 102 8.47 -1.76 -6.25
C GLN A 102 9.53 -2.85 -6.47
N PRO A 103 10.29 -3.20 -5.42
CA PRO A 103 11.26 -4.28 -5.50
C PRO A 103 10.54 -5.62 -5.73
N HIS A 104 11.17 -6.46 -6.55
CA HIS A 104 10.72 -7.84 -6.78
C HIS A 104 11.39 -8.84 -5.83
N GLU A 105 12.55 -8.47 -5.28
CA GLU A 105 13.34 -9.26 -4.35
C GLU A 105 13.38 -8.59 -2.98
N PHE A 106 13.64 -9.37 -1.93
CA PHE A 106 13.80 -8.82 -0.59
C PHE A 106 15.09 -8.01 -0.49
N PRO A 107 15.11 -6.96 0.35
CA PRO A 107 16.38 -6.45 0.84
C PRO A 107 17.11 -7.55 1.61
N PHE A 108 18.45 -7.56 1.57
CA PHE A 108 19.30 -8.56 2.26
C PHE A 108 19.15 -8.60 3.79
N ASN A 109 18.28 -7.77 4.38
CA ASN A 109 17.95 -7.76 5.79
C ASN A 109 16.43 -7.79 5.92
N TYR A 110 15.87 -8.96 6.22
CA TYR A 110 14.43 -9.11 6.40
C TYR A 110 13.95 -8.28 7.61
N GLY A 111 14.36 -8.54 8.85
CA GLY A 111 13.75 -7.80 9.97
C GLY A 111 12.29 -8.25 10.20
N LYS A 112 11.36 -7.32 10.42
CA LYS A 112 9.94 -7.60 10.69
C LYS A 112 9.06 -7.30 9.48
N TRP A 113 8.36 -8.32 8.99
CA TRP A 113 7.49 -8.22 7.81
C TRP A 113 6.06 -8.64 8.11
N VAL A 114 5.12 -8.07 7.34
CA VAL A 114 3.74 -8.52 7.28
C VAL A 114 3.48 -9.18 5.94
N LEU A 115 2.90 -10.38 5.93
CA LEU A 115 2.52 -11.12 4.72
C LEU A 115 0.99 -11.14 4.60
N LEU A 116 0.44 -10.56 3.53
CA LEU A 116 -1.01 -10.49 3.32
C LEU A 116 -1.48 -11.64 2.40
N ASP A 117 -2.15 -12.64 2.99
CA ASP A 117 -2.69 -13.79 2.28
C ASP A 117 -4.08 -13.51 1.71
N ASN A 118 -4.09 -13.08 0.45
CA ASN A 118 -5.29 -12.84 -0.35
C ASN A 118 -6.26 -11.85 0.33
N LEU A 119 -5.71 -10.81 0.99
CA LEU A 119 -6.50 -9.79 1.65
C LEU A 119 -7.22 -8.94 0.60
N ALA A 120 -8.56 -8.94 0.63
CA ALA A 120 -9.35 -8.49 -0.51
C ALA A 120 -9.76 -7.01 -0.40
N ASP A 121 -9.93 -6.47 0.81
CA ASP A 121 -10.35 -5.08 0.96
C ASP A 121 -9.16 -4.10 0.82
N PRO A 122 -9.21 -3.17 -0.15
CA PRO A 122 -8.18 -2.13 -0.31
C PRO A 122 -7.98 -1.24 0.92
N GLY A 123 -9.03 -1.03 1.72
CA GLY A 123 -8.96 -0.23 2.94
C GLY A 123 -8.15 -0.93 4.02
N ASN A 124 -8.41 -2.22 4.24
CA ASN A 124 -7.63 -3.05 5.16
C ASN A 124 -6.18 -3.13 4.73
N VAL A 125 -5.89 -3.44 3.45
CA VAL A 125 -4.52 -3.49 2.91
C VAL A 125 -3.77 -2.20 3.22
N GLY A 126 -4.33 -1.04 2.86
CA GLY A 126 -3.64 0.22 3.08
C GLY A 126 -3.50 0.59 4.56
N THR A 127 -4.48 0.23 5.39
CA THR A 127 -4.41 0.46 6.85
C THR A 127 -3.31 -0.40 7.49
N ILE A 128 -3.17 -1.66 7.07
CA ILE A 128 -2.13 -2.55 7.59
C ILE A 128 -0.75 -2.04 7.17
N ILE A 129 -0.57 -1.64 5.91
CA ILE A 129 0.69 -1.05 5.43
C ILE A 129 1.07 0.18 6.26
N ARG A 130 0.13 1.10 6.46
CA ARG A 130 0.33 2.28 7.29
C ARG A 130 0.67 1.94 8.74
N THR A 131 0.06 0.88 9.26
CA THR A 131 0.30 0.43 10.65
C THR A 131 1.67 -0.21 10.78
N ALA A 132 2.11 -0.99 9.79
CA ALA A 132 3.45 -1.58 9.73
C ALA A 132 4.52 -0.49 9.67
N ASP A 133 4.36 0.49 8.77
CA ASP A 133 5.24 1.67 8.66
C ASP A 133 5.34 2.42 10.01
N ALA A 134 4.19 2.75 10.60
CA ALA A 134 4.15 3.46 11.89
C ALA A 134 4.75 2.66 13.07
N ALA A 135 4.78 1.33 12.98
CA ALA A 135 5.35 0.46 14.01
C ALA A 135 6.83 0.12 13.78
N GLY A 136 7.43 0.62 12.70
CA GLY A 136 8.82 0.34 12.34
C GLY A 136 9.05 -1.08 11.85
N PHE A 137 8.06 -1.69 11.18
CA PHE A 137 8.27 -2.89 10.39
C PHE A 137 9.01 -2.53 9.10
N ASP A 138 9.82 -3.45 8.61
CA ASP A 138 10.69 -3.22 7.45
C ASP A 138 9.90 -3.31 6.13
N GLY A 139 8.84 -4.12 6.10
CA GLY A 139 8.11 -4.34 4.86
C GLY A 139 6.77 -5.05 4.95
N VAL A 140 6.03 -4.97 3.85
CA VAL A 140 4.79 -5.72 3.64
C VAL A 140 4.84 -6.46 2.30
N VAL A 141 4.59 -7.77 2.35
CA VAL A 141 4.41 -8.59 1.15
C VAL A 141 2.92 -8.84 0.92
N LEU A 142 2.50 -8.69 -0.33
CA LEU A 142 1.14 -8.96 -0.76
C LEU A 142 1.13 -10.15 -1.70
N SER A 143 0.24 -11.11 -1.43
CA SER A 143 -0.01 -12.17 -2.40
C SER A 143 -0.52 -11.61 -3.74
N PRO A 144 -0.35 -12.31 -4.87
CA PRO A 144 -0.82 -11.84 -6.17
C PRO A 144 -2.32 -11.50 -6.23
N LYS A 145 -3.12 -12.20 -5.40
CA LYS A 145 -4.59 -12.08 -5.33
C LYS A 145 -5.07 -11.04 -4.30
N SER A 146 -4.17 -10.45 -3.51
CA SER A 146 -4.52 -9.36 -2.60
C SER A 146 -4.92 -8.10 -3.36
N ALA A 147 -5.63 -7.20 -2.67
CA ALA A 147 -6.08 -5.94 -3.21
C ALA A 147 -4.91 -5.12 -3.79
N ASP A 148 -5.17 -4.42 -4.89
CA ASP A 148 -4.11 -3.70 -5.60
C ASP A 148 -3.58 -2.49 -4.82
N LEU A 149 -2.26 -2.41 -4.64
CA LEU A 149 -1.55 -1.33 -3.95
C LEU A 149 -1.82 0.04 -4.56
N TYR A 150 -1.94 0.06 -5.89
CA TYR A 150 -2.09 1.28 -6.67
C TYR A 150 -3.56 1.65 -6.94
N ASN A 151 -4.52 0.96 -6.32
CA ASN A 151 -5.91 1.41 -6.31
C ASN A 151 -6.02 2.69 -5.46
N SER A 152 -6.80 3.68 -5.92
CA SER A 152 -7.03 4.94 -5.20
C SER A 152 -7.58 4.73 -3.78
N LYS A 153 -8.36 3.67 -3.52
CA LYS A 153 -8.81 3.33 -2.16
C LYS A 153 -7.64 2.87 -1.27
N THR A 154 -6.74 2.02 -1.78
CA THR A 154 -5.54 1.57 -1.04
C THR A 154 -4.60 2.73 -0.78
N GLN A 155 -4.28 3.52 -1.81
CA GLN A 155 -3.39 4.69 -1.68
C GLN A 155 -3.90 5.67 -0.62
N ARG A 156 -5.21 5.95 -0.60
CA ARG A 156 -5.80 6.80 0.45
C ARG A 156 -5.74 6.16 1.83
N ALA A 157 -5.82 4.84 1.96
CA ALA A 157 -5.68 4.19 3.26
C ALA A 157 -4.23 4.18 3.76
N MET A 158 -3.25 4.07 2.85
CA MET A 158 -1.81 4.12 3.17
C MET A 158 -1.35 5.50 3.61
N GLN A 159 -1.97 6.58 3.14
CA GLN A 159 -1.63 7.96 3.54
C GLN A 159 -0.14 8.32 3.33
N GLY A 160 0.53 7.77 2.32
CA GLY A 160 1.93 8.08 2.02
C GLY A 160 2.91 6.97 2.38
N SER A 161 2.54 6.04 3.27
CA SER A 161 3.42 4.95 3.74
C SER A 161 4.03 4.12 2.62
N GLN A 162 3.41 4.06 1.42
CA GLN A 162 4.03 3.39 0.26
C GLN A 162 5.37 3.98 -0.20
N PHE A 163 5.78 5.13 0.34
CA PHE A 163 7.06 5.77 0.05
C PHE A 163 8.10 5.58 1.15
N HIS A 164 7.72 5.00 2.30
CA HIS A 164 8.57 4.89 3.49
C HIS A 164 8.93 3.44 3.84
N ILE A 165 8.06 2.49 3.48
CA ILE A 165 8.22 1.07 3.79
C ILE A 165 8.32 0.23 2.50
N ASP A 166 9.06 -0.87 2.55
CA ASP A 166 9.18 -1.78 1.42
C ASP A 166 7.86 -2.52 1.16
N LEU A 167 7.43 -2.51 -0.11
CA LEU A 167 6.22 -3.18 -0.57
C LEU A 167 6.56 -4.15 -1.69
N ILE A 168 6.31 -5.44 -1.45
CA ILE A 168 6.62 -6.51 -2.39
C ILE A 168 5.34 -7.23 -2.78
N LYS A 169 5.21 -7.61 -4.05
CA LYS A 169 4.13 -8.46 -4.53
C LYS A 169 4.69 -9.79 -5.05
N ARG A 170 4.48 -10.87 -4.30
CA ARG A 170 5.07 -12.21 -4.59
C ARG A 170 4.20 -13.33 -4.02
N ASP A 171 4.35 -14.54 -4.55
CA ASP A 171 3.70 -15.72 -4.00
C ASP A 171 4.18 -15.99 -2.56
N LEU A 172 3.25 -16.22 -1.65
CA LEU A 172 3.59 -16.32 -0.24
C LEU A 172 4.29 -17.63 0.11
N ALA A 173 4.09 -18.72 -0.62
CA ALA A 173 4.79 -19.97 -0.33
C ALA A 173 6.30 -19.82 -0.56
N ASP A 174 6.68 -19.15 -1.66
CA ASP A 174 8.08 -18.83 -1.96
C ASP A 174 8.66 -17.89 -0.90
N VAL A 175 7.91 -16.86 -0.50
CA VAL A 175 8.35 -15.92 0.53
C VAL A 175 8.53 -16.61 1.89
N ILE A 176 7.60 -17.47 2.30
CA ILE A 176 7.73 -18.19 3.56
C ILE A 176 8.98 -19.07 3.55
N THR A 177 9.27 -19.72 2.42
CA THR A 177 10.50 -20.50 2.23
C THR A 177 11.74 -19.63 2.41
N ASP A 178 11.77 -18.43 1.80
CA ASP A 178 12.90 -17.50 1.93
C ASP A 178 13.16 -17.11 3.41
N PHE A 179 12.10 -16.85 4.19
CA PHE A 179 12.22 -16.52 5.61
C PHE A 179 12.73 -17.72 6.43
N GLN A 180 12.23 -18.91 6.14
CA GLN A 180 12.64 -20.15 6.82
C GLN A 180 14.09 -20.52 6.51
N ASP A 181 14.54 -20.36 5.27
CA ASP A 181 15.93 -20.56 4.86
C ASP A 181 16.88 -19.57 5.56
N ALA A 182 16.38 -18.38 5.88
CA ALA A 182 17.08 -17.38 6.70
C ALA A 182 16.96 -17.61 8.22
N ALA A 183 16.32 -18.69 8.66
CA ALA A 183 16.01 -19.01 10.06
C ALA A 183 15.19 -17.93 10.78
N ILE A 184 14.30 -17.24 10.05
CA ILE A 184 13.41 -16.22 10.57
C ILE A 184 12.01 -16.81 10.77
N PRO A 185 11.41 -16.67 11.96
CA PRO A 185 10.14 -17.33 12.26
C PRO A 185 8.98 -16.72 11.49
N VAL A 186 8.08 -17.59 11.03
CA VAL A 186 6.86 -17.25 10.31
C VAL A 186 5.64 -17.60 11.14
N TYR A 187 4.84 -16.58 11.48
CA TYR A 187 3.67 -16.71 12.33
C TYR A 187 2.37 -16.48 11.57
N ALA A 188 1.44 -17.43 11.61
CA ALA A 188 0.14 -17.29 10.97
C ALA A 188 -0.95 -16.83 11.96
N SER A 189 -1.67 -15.77 11.60
CA SER A 189 -2.87 -15.35 12.33
C SER A 189 -4.02 -16.33 12.10
N MET A 190 -4.49 -16.98 13.16
CA MET A 190 -5.60 -17.93 13.13
C MET A 190 -6.74 -17.46 14.03
N LEU A 191 -7.95 -17.91 13.74
CA LEU A 191 -9.11 -17.79 14.65
C LEU A 191 -9.27 -19.03 15.55
N ASP A 192 -8.48 -20.08 15.30
CA ASP A 192 -8.56 -21.35 16.00
C ASP A 192 -7.83 -21.31 17.34
N LYS A 193 -8.46 -21.85 18.39
CA LYS A 193 -7.90 -21.98 19.75
C LYS A 193 -6.80 -23.03 19.84
N THR A 194 -6.57 -23.84 18.80
CA THR A 194 -5.38 -24.69 18.71
C THR A 194 -4.10 -23.87 18.51
N ALA A 195 -4.22 -22.61 18.07
CA ALA A 195 -3.12 -21.67 18.02
C ALA A 195 -2.74 -21.16 19.41
N LYS A 196 -1.51 -20.69 19.56
CA LYS A 196 -1.00 -20.10 20.80
C LYS A 196 -1.55 -18.67 20.96
N GLN A 197 -1.76 -18.21 22.20
CA GLN A 197 -2.28 -16.86 22.41
C GLN A 197 -1.18 -15.84 22.11
N LEU A 198 -1.52 -14.73 21.45
CA LEU A 198 -0.57 -13.66 21.16
C LEU A 198 0.28 -13.22 22.39
N PRO A 199 -0.29 -13.06 23.60
CA PRO A 199 0.50 -12.70 24.78
C PRO A 199 1.58 -13.72 25.18
N ASP A 200 1.47 -14.97 24.73
CA ASP A 200 2.44 -16.04 25.05
C ASP A 200 3.64 -16.03 24.08
N PHE A 201 3.63 -15.19 23.04
CA PHE A 201 4.75 -15.02 22.13
C PHE A 201 5.75 -13.99 22.67
N GLU A 202 7.02 -14.39 22.72
CA GLU A 202 8.12 -13.50 23.06
C GLU A 202 8.38 -12.50 21.93
N LYS A 203 8.95 -11.34 22.28
CA LYS A 203 9.38 -10.37 21.28
C LYS A 203 10.62 -10.89 20.56
N VAL A 204 10.59 -10.87 19.24
CA VAL A 204 11.70 -11.24 18.37
C VAL A 204 12.10 -10.06 17.51
N SER A 205 13.39 -9.98 17.16
CA SER A 205 13.92 -8.89 16.32
C SER A 205 13.58 -9.05 14.84
N GLN A 206 13.28 -10.27 14.40
CA GLN A 206 12.93 -10.60 13.02
C GLN A 206 11.79 -11.61 12.99
N LEU A 207 10.81 -11.41 12.12
CA LEU A 207 9.67 -12.31 11.92
C LEU A 207 8.94 -12.00 10.61
N ALA A 208 8.17 -12.97 10.12
CA ALA A 208 7.09 -12.74 9.16
C ALA A 208 5.73 -13.03 9.82
N LEU A 209 4.84 -12.04 9.80
CA LEU A 209 3.48 -12.15 10.33
C LEU A 209 2.46 -12.28 9.20
N ILE A 210 1.82 -13.43 9.07
CA ILE A 210 0.81 -13.68 8.04
C ILE A 210 -0.56 -13.23 8.53
N ILE A 211 -1.20 -12.34 7.77
CA ILE A 211 -2.57 -11.88 7.96
C ILE A 211 -3.43 -12.40 6.80
N GLY A 212 -4.51 -13.08 7.15
CA GLY A 212 -5.39 -13.73 6.19
C GLY A 212 -6.51 -12.85 5.63
N ASN A 213 -7.27 -13.43 4.69
CA ASN A 213 -8.45 -12.84 4.10
C ASN A 213 -9.55 -12.57 5.16
N GLU A 214 -10.36 -11.53 4.93
CA GLU A 214 -11.41 -11.12 5.86
C GLU A 214 -12.46 -12.20 6.14
N ALA A 215 -12.80 -13.01 5.14
CA ALA A 215 -13.85 -14.03 5.23
C ALA A 215 -13.29 -15.42 5.56
N HIS A 216 -12.09 -15.73 5.09
CA HIS A 216 -11.53 -17.09 5.13
C HIS A 216 -10.33 -17.24 6.08
N GLY A 217 -9.82 -16.14 6.62
CA GLY A 217 -8.55 -16.15 7.37
C GLY A 217 -7.38 -16.54 6.47
N VAL A 218 -6.31 -17.03 7.10
CA VAL A 218 -5.14 -17.55 6.38
C VAL A 218 -5.53 -18.87 5.73
N SER A 219 -5.21 -19.03 4.45
CA SER A 219 -5.53 -20.26 3.72
C SER A 219 -4.81 -21.47 4.32
N SER A 220 -5.43 -22.65 4.24
CA SER A 220 -4.87 -23.88 4.83
C SER A 220 -3.49 -24.23 4.29
N THR A 221 -3.25 -23.98 3.00
CA THR A 221 -1.95 -24.15 2.36
C THR A 221 -0.90 -23.25 3.02
N ILE A 222 -1.17 -21.95 3.12
CA ILE A 222 -0.23 -21.00 3.72
C ILE A 222 -0.04 -21.26 5.22
N ALA A 223 -1.12 -21.54 5.96
CA ALA A 223 -1.06 -21.87 7.38
C ALA A 223 -0.34 -23.20 7.69
N SER A 224 -0.17 -24.08 6.70
CA SER A 224 0.62 -25.31 6.86
C SER A 224 2.13 -25.08 6.69
N LEU A 225 2.51 -23.95 6.07
CA LEU A 225 3.91 -23.57 5.87
C LEU A 225 4.46 -22.72 7.02
N SER A 226 3.61 -22.08 7.83
CA SER A 226 4.03 -21.28 8.98
C SER A 226 4.60 -22.14 10.11
N ASP A 227 5.62 -21.63 10.81
CA ASP A 227 6.26 -22.32 11.95
C ASP A 227 5.35 -22.38 13.17
N GLU A 228 4.68 -21.26 13.47
CA GLU A 228 3.71 -21.18 14.56
C GLU A 228 2.42 -20.48 14.14
N LYS A 229 1.34 -20.81 14.86
CA LYS A 229 0.03 -20.19 14.70
C LYS A 229 -0.29 -19.40 15.95
N LEU A 230 -0.80 -18.19 15.76
CA LEU A 230 -1.19 -17.30 16.85
C LEU A 230 -2.60 -16.79 16.69
N TYR A 231 -3.26 -16.47 17.81
CA TYR A 231 -4.57 -15.82 17.80
C TYR A 231 -4.65 -14.73 18.87
N ILE A 232 -5.55 -13.76 18.65
CA ILE A 232 -5.91 -12.74 19.64
C ILE A 232 -7.07 -13.27 20.49
N PRO A 233 -6.93 -13.38 21.82
CA PRO A 233 -8.03 -13.81 22.67
C PRO A 233 -9.22 -12.84 22.63
N ILE A 234 -10.35 -13.31 22.11
CA ILE A 234 -11.62 -12.56 22.14
C ILE A 234 -12.38 -12.91 23.41
N LYS A 235 -12.51 -11.93 24.32
CA LYS A 235 -13.21 -12.08 25.61
C LYS A 235 -14.72 -11.87 25.52
N GLY A 236 -15.17 -11.18 24.47
CA GLY A 236 -16.57 -10.85 24.24
C GLY A 236 -17.33 -11.90 23.43
N LYS A 237 -18.46 -11.48 22.85
CA LYS A 237 -19.32 -12.32 21.99
C LYS A 237 -19.01 -12.20 20.49
N ALA A 238 -18.00 -11.41 20.12
CA ALA A 238 -17.60 -11.26 18.73
C ALA A 238 -16.95 -12.57 18.23
N GLU A 239 -17.15 -12.89 16.96
CA GLU A 239 -16.53 -14.07 16.33
C GLU A 239 -15.10 -13.79 15.87
N SER A 240 -14.83 -12.57 15.41
CA SER A 240 -13.52 -12.14 14.92
C SER A 240 -13.35 -10.63 15.06
N LEU A 241 -12.13 -10.16 14.82
CA LEU A 241 -11.80 -8.75 14.65
C LEU A 241 -11.69 -8.42 13.15
N ASN A 242 -11.89 -7.16 12.79
CA ASN A 242 -11.51 -6.68 11.45
C ASN A 242 -10.01 -6.98 11.20
N ALA A 243 -9.67 -7.39 9.97
CA ALA A 243 -8.31 -7.81 9.63
C ALA A 243 -7.24 -6.76 9.93
N ALA A 244 -7.51 -5.47 9.64
CA ALA A 244 -6.56 -4.40 9.95
C ALA A 244 -6.42 -4.14 11.45
N VAL A 245 -7.50 -4.29 12.22
CA VAL A 245 -7.45 -4.19 13.69
C VAL A 245 -6.64 -5.34 14.29
N ALA A 246 -6.89 -6.57 13.84
CA ALA A 246 -6.14 -7.74 14.29
C ALA A 246 -4.64 -7.61 13.95
N ALA A 247 -4.34 -7.24 12.70
CA ALA A 247 -2.98 -6.96 12.27
C ALA A 247 -2.32 -5.87 13.13
N GLY A 248 -3.01 -4.76 13.40
CA GLY A 248 -2.44 -3.70 14.23
C GLY A 248 -2.10 -4.13 15.65
N ILE A 249 -2.96 -4.95 16.29
CA ILE A 249 -2.66 -5.52 17.61
C ILE A 249 -1.42 -6.41 17.57
N MET A 250 -1.31 -7.28 16.56
CA MET A 250 -0.17 -8.19 16.39
C MET A 250 1.12 -7.43 16.05
N ILE A 251 1.06 -6.47 15.13
CA ILE A 251 2.17 -5.62 14.72
C ILE A 251 2.75 -4.90 15.95
N TYR A 252 1.91 -4.22 16.75
CA TYR A 252 2.39 -3.51 17.94
C TYR A 252 2.82 -4.42 19.10
N HIS A 253 2.31 -5.66 19.16
CA HIS A 253 2.84 -6.66 20.11
C HIS A 253 4.30 -6.98 19.79
N PHE A 254 4.63 -7.10 18.51
CA PHE A 254 5.97 -7.44 18.05
C PHE A 254 6.89 -6.24 17.76
N ALA A 255 6.37 -5.01 17.71
CA ALA A 255 7.16 -3.79 17.63
C ALA A 255 8.09 -3.65 18.86
#